data_AF-A0A7C5GUS8-F1
#
_entry.id   AF-A0A7C5GUS8-F1
#
_cell.length_a   1.000
_cell.length_b   1.000
_cell.length_c   1.000
_cell.angle_alpha   90.00
_cell.angle_beta   90.00
_cell.angle_gamma   90.00
#
_symmetry.space_group_name_H-M   'P 1'
#
loop_
_entity.id
_entity.type
_entity.pdbx_description
1 polymer ?
#
loop_
_entity_poly.entity_id
_entity_poly.type
_entity_poly.pdbx_seq_one_letter_code
_entity_poly.pdbx_strand_id
1 'polypeptide(L)'
;MNTADLWEEWVKIALLGTPHQTRPPISQQLPVDLSASVQAIYTEPHIPQDQQREQRYLALAGVLNNYQQAGYQPTTLAQLEQTHLITATTAPESTEHYLADNIMQLFRRILALSKPQHFLRIWAAYSQQRQHVVPPSDLLDLLDAAKTHESLRPYLHDLLGSRGLWLIKFREDWQQLLTTTTATLSTKVLDKAVWEEGTLGERYYYLQQLRNQQPAQAREQLQAIWRQENAKARAQLLNALQINLSLDDEAFLESCLDDRAKSVKSLARQLLAQLDESAFVKRQQQRLTRWLTLEFEEKPNTRSKTRKFQIVVDLSIEKEDAASLLRDGIEHTAHSGKGRKAAGLEQALSYV
;
A
#
# COMPACT_ATOMS: atom_id res chain seq x y z
N MET A 1 -36.41 -32.53 -8.19
CA MET A 1 -35.45 -32.40 -7.08
C MET A 1 -34.50 -33.57 -7.17
N ASN A 2 -33.21 -33.34 -7.38
CA ASN A 2 -32.24 -34.42 -7.37
C ASN A 2 -31.91 -34.82 -5.91
N THR A 3 -31.33 -35.99 -5.71
CA THR A 3 -30.85 -36.50 -4.41
C THR A 3 -29.92 -35.52 -3.68
N ALA A 4 -29.11 -34.75 -4.42
CA ALA A 4 -28.26 -33.70 -3.90
C ALA A 4 -29.08 -32.55 -3.27
N ASP A 5 -30.12 -32.06 -3.97
CA ASP A 5 -31.00 -31.01 -3.47
C ASP A 5 -31.74 -31.44 -2.19
N LEU A 6 -32.19 -32.70 -2.16
CA LEU A 6 -32.84 -33.28 -0.98
C LEU A 6 -31.87 -33.36 0.21
N TRP A 7 -30.60 -33.72 -0.04
CA TRP A 7 -29.58 -33.77 1.00
C TRP A 7 -29.27 -32.39 1.56
N GLU A 8 -29.13 -31.36 0.72
CA GLU A 8 -28.92 -29.98 1.18
C GLU A 8 -30.10 -29.46 2.01
N GLU A 9 -31.33 -29.75 1.59
CA GLU A 9 -32.53 -29.44 2.38
C GLU A 9 -32.50 -30.16 3.74
N TRP A 10 -32.08 -31.43 3.77
CA TRP A 10 -31.99 -32.22 5.01
C TRP A 10 -30.92 -31.70 5.97
N VAL A 11 -29.77 -31.29 5.46
CA VAL A 11 -28.69 -30.66 6.24
C VAL A 11 -29.17 -29.33 6.80
N LYS A 12 -29.88 -28.52 6.01
CA LYS A 12 -30.45 -27.25 6.46
C LYS A 12 -31.47 -27.45 7.60
N ILE A 13 -32.32 -28.47 7.51
CA ILE A 13 -33.25 -28.83 8.59
C ILE A 13 -32.48 -29.29 9.85
N ALA A 14 -31.37 -30.02 9.71
CA ALA A 14 -30.53 -30.41 10.84
C ALA A 14 -29.99 -29.19 11.59
N LEU A 15 -29.50 -28.19 10.84
CA LEU A 15 -28.88 -26.98 11.38
C LEU A 15 -29.89 -26.05 12.06
N LEU A 16 -31.10 -25.95 11.52
CA LEU A 16 -32.17 -25.11 12.07
C LEU A 16 -32.96 -25.83 13.18
N GLY A 17 -32.98 -27.17 13.13
CA GLY A 17 -33.78 -28.02 13.99
C GLY A 17 -34.99 -28.63 13.26
N THR A 18 -35.33 -29.87 13.61
CA THR A 18 -36.48 -30.61 13.04
C THR A 18 -37.83 -29.88 13.15
N PRO A 19 -38.09 -28.95 14.11
CA PRO A 19 -39.28 -28.10 14.09
C PRO A 19 -39.49 -27.31 12.79
N HIS A 20 -38.41 -26.99 12.07
CA HIS A 20 -38.44 -26.22 10.83
C HIS A 20 -38.76 -27.05 9.58
N GLN A 21 -38.95 -28.36 9.70
CA GLN A 21 -39.53 -29.15 8.61
C GLN A 21 -41.00 -28.74 8.43
N THR A 22 -41.37 -28.27 7.23
CA THR A 22 -42.72 -27.77 6.92
C THR A 22 -43.52 -28.68 6.00
N ARG A 23 -42.87 -29.64 5.33
CA ARG A 23 -43.51 -30.68 4.52
C ARG A 23 -42.71 -31.99 4.51
N PRO A 24 -43.35 -33.13 4.20
CA PRO A 24 -42.62 -34.35 3.87
C PRO A 24 -41.87 -34.21 2.52
N PRO A 25 -40.81 -35.00 2.29
CA PRO A 25 -40.11 -35.03 1.01
C PRO A 25 -41.02 -35.48 -0.14
N ILE A 26 -40.84 -34.89 -1.32
CA ILE A 26 -41.60 -35.24 -2.52
C ILE A 26 -40.99 -36.51 -3.15
N SER A 27 -41.52 -37.69 -2.78
CA SER A 27 -41.00 -38.99 -3.22
C SER A 27 -41.04 -39.19 -4.75
N GLN A 28 -42.05 -38.63 -5.41
CA GLN A 28 -42.27 -38.76 -6.87
C GLN A 28 -41.15 -38.16 -7.74
N GLN A 29 -40.30 -37.31 -7.18
CA GLN A 29 -39.18 -36.69 -7.90
C GLN A 29 -37.84 -37.37 -7.67
N LEU A 30 -37.82 -38.45 -6.86
CA LEU A 30 -36.61 -39.16 -6.48
C LEU A 30 -36.45 -40.44 -7.31
N PRO A 31 -35.22 -41.01 -7.38
CA PRO A 31 -34.99 -42.33 -7.95
C PRO A 31 -35.93 -43.38 -7.35
N VAL A 32 -36.34 -44.37 -8.16
CA VAL A 32 -37.36 -45.38 -7.77
C VAL A 32 -37.01 -46.07 -6.45
N ASP A 33 -35.75 -46.45 -6.29
CA ASP A 33 -35.26 -47.14 -5.08
C ASP A 33 -35.38 -46.27 -3.81
N LEU A 34 -35.14 -44.97 -3.95
CA LEU A 34 -35.24 -44.01 -2.85
C LEU A 34 -36.70 -43.60 -2.58
N SER A 35 -37.52 -43.48 -3.64
CA SER A 35 -38.94 -43.13 -3.54
C SER A 35 -39.71 -44.13 -2.68
N ALA A 36 -39.44 -45.44 -2.82
CA ALA A 36 -40.08 -46.48 -2.03
C ALA A 36 -39.75 -46.36 -0.53
N SER A 37 -38.48 -46.12 -0.19
CA SER A 37 -38.06 -45.91 1.21
C SER A 37 -38.65 -44.64 1.81
N VAL A 38 -38.75 -43.56 1.03
CA VAL A 38 -39.36 -42.30 1.48
C VAL A 38 -40.85 -42.48 1.76
N GLN A 39 -41.58 -43.22 0.91
CA GLN A 39 -43.00 -43.54 1.13
C GLN A 39 -43.24 -44.43 2.35
N ALA A 40 -42.30 -45.34 2.65
CA ALA A 40 -42.37 -46.16 3.86
C ALA A 40 -42.15 -45.34 5.14
N ILE A 41 -41.29 -44.31 5.10
CA ILE A 41 -41.02 -43.43 6.25
C ILE A 41 -42.14 -42.39 6.43
N TYR A 42 -42.65 -41.84 5.33
CA TYR A 42 -43.73 -40.85 5.30
C TYR A 42 -44.97 -41.44 4.65
N THR A 43 -45.72 -42.23 5.43
CA THR A 43 -46.96 -42.90 5.00
C THR A 43 -48.13 -41.94 4.76
N GLU A 44 -48.13 -40.79 5.45
CA GLU A 44 -49.15 -39.76 5.34
C GLU A 44 -48.55 -38.42 4.92
N PRO A 45 -49.31 -37.54 4.23
CA PRO A 45 -48.82 -36.26 3.73
C PRO A 45 -48.59 -35.20 4.83
N HIS A 46 -48.59 -35.60 6.11
CA HIS A 46 -48.39 -34.72 7.26
C HIS A 46 -47.07 -35.02 7.98
N ILE A 47 -46.47 -34.00 8.59
CA ILE A 47 -45.27 -34.16 9.43
C ILE A 47 -45.71 -34.60 10.82
N PRO A 48 -45.08 -35.61 11.43
CA PRO A 48 -45.40 -35.99 12.80
C PRO A 48 -45.08 -34.88 13.81
N GLN A 49 -45.68 -35.04 14.98
CA GLN A 49 -45.36 -34.22 16.13
C GLN A 49 -44.34 -34.93 17.03
N ASP A 50 -43.65 -34.14 17.84
CA ASP A 50 -42.77 -34.59 18.91
C ASP A 50 -41.73 -35.63 18.46
N GLN A 51 -41.51 -36.67 19.26
CA GLN A 51 -40.47 -37.67 19.05
C GLN A 51 -40.59 -38.41 17.71
N GLN A 52 -41.80 -38.55 17.17
CA GLN A 52 -42.00 -39.20 15.86
C GLN A 52 -41.41 -38.37 14.71
N ARG A 53 -41.33 -37.05 14.86
CA ARG A 53 -40.71 -36.17 13.85
C ARG A 53 -39.22 -36.45 13.76
N GLU A 54 -38.54 -36.48 14.90
CA GLU A 54 -37.11 -36.74 15.00
C GLU A 54 -36.78 -38.15 14.50
N GLN A 55 -37.62 -39.13 14.83
CA GLN A 55 -37.49 -40.50 14.32
C GLN A 55 -37.57 -40.56 12.79
N ARG A 56 -38.57 -39.91 12.16
CA ARG A 56 -38.68 -39.89 10.69
C ARG A 56 -37.54 -39.13 10.03
N TYR A 57 -37.08 -38.04 10.65
CA TYR A 57 -35.94 -37.27 10.18
C TYR A 57 -34.66 -38.13 10.16
N LEU A 58 -34.36 -38.81 11.26
CA LEU A 58 -33.19 -39.69 11.37
C LEU A 58 -33.30 -40.91 10.45
N ALA A 59 -34.48 -41.50 10.33
CA ALA A 59 -34.72 -42.61 9.40
C ALA A 59 -34.41 -42.20 7.96
N LEU A 60 -34.88 -41.03 7.52
CA LEU A 60 -34.59 -40.56 6.17
C LEU A 60 -33.11 -40.18 6.02
N ALA A 61 -32.49 -39.56 7.02
CA ALA A 61 -31.07 -39.23 6.98
C ALA A 61 -30.20 -40.50 6.81
N GLY A 62 -30.56 -41.59 7.50
CA GLY A 62 -29.89 -42.89 7.34
C GLY A 62 -30.06 -43.48 5.94
N VAL A 63 -31.27 -43.42 5.39
CA VAL A 63 -31.55 -43.87 4.01
C VAL A 63 -30.77 -43.04 2.99
N LEU A 64 -30.78 -41.72 3.11
CA LEU A 64 -30.05 -40.83 2.19
C LEU A 64 -28.54 -41.06 2.26
N ASN A 65 -27.98 -41.19 3.47
CA ASN A 65 -26.57 -41.50 3.65
C ASN A 65 -26.20 -42.84 3.00
N ASN A 66 -26.98 -43.89 3.24
CA ASN A 66 -26.73 -45.19 2.62
C ASN A 66 -26.86 -45.13 1.09
N TYR A 67 -27.83 -44.38 0.58
CA TYR A 67 -28.02 -44.21 -0.86
C TYR A 67 -26.84 -43.46 -1.51
N GLN A 68 -26.30 -42.42 -0.85
CA GLN A 68 -25.13 -41.69 -1.34
C GLN A 68 -23.84 -42.53 -1.29
N GLN A 69 -23.68 -43.37 -0.27
CA GLN A 69 -22.53 -44.27 -0.15
C GLN A 69 -22.63 -45.44 -1.13
N ALA A 70 -23.84 -45.93 -1.42
CA ALA A 70 -24.07 -47.02 -2.37
C ALA A 70 -23.77 -46.56 -3.79
N GLY A 71 -22.62 -46.98 -4.32
CA GLY A 71 -22.16 -46.60 -5.67
C GLY A 71 -21.30 -45.34 -5.72
N TYR A 72 -20.90 -44.80 -4.56
CA TYR A 72 -19.87 -43.76 -4.52
C TYR A 72 -18.58 -44.30 -5.14
N GLN A 73 -18.22 -43.77 -6.30
CA GLN A 73 -16.90 -43.96 -6.87
C GLN A 73 -16.04 -42.75 -6.49
N PRO A 74 -14.93 -42.94 -5.76
CA PRO A 74 -14.03 -41.85 -5.46
C PRO A 74 -13.54 -41.25 -6.77
N THR A 75 -13.44 -39.92 -6.82
CA THR A 75 -12.90 -39.23 -7.99
C THR A 75 -11.49 -39.76 -8.27
N THR A 76 -11.31 -40.38 -9.42
CA THR A 76 -10.01 -40.94 -9.83
C THR A 76 -9.11 -39.83 -10.37
N LEU A 77 -7.79 -40.05 -10.29
CA LEU A 77 -6.81 -39.11 -10.85
C LEU A 77 -7.07 -38.82 -12.34
N ALA A 78 -7.48 -39.84 -13.10
CA ALA A 78 -7.84 -39.71 -14.51
C ALA A 78 -9.09 -38.83 -14.76
N GLN A 79 -10.05 -38.82 -13.84
CA GLN A 79 -11.22 -37.93 -13.91
C GLN A 79 -10.86 -36.48 -13.52
N LEU A 80 -9.92 -36.30 -12.59
CA LEU A 80 -9.36 -34.99 -12.23
C LEU A 80 -8.51 -34.39 -13.37
N GLU A 81 -7.73 -35.24 -14.06
CA GLU A 81 -6.94 -34.88 -15.26
C GLU A 81 -7.83 -34.30 -16.37
N GLN A 82 -9.04 -34.84 -16.56
CA GLN A 82 -9.98 -34.38 -17.58
C GLN A 82 -10.73 -33.09 -17.20
N THR A 83 -10.87 -32.81 -15.90
CA THR A 83 -11.75 -31.72 -15.44
C THR A 83 -11.01 -30.46 -15.09
N HIS A 84 -9.90 -30.49 -14.32
CA HIS A 84 -9.14 -29.28 -13.97
C HIS A 84 -7.81 -29.63 -13.30
N LEU A 85 -6.84 -30.17 -14.05
CA LEU A 85 -5.45 -30.00 -13.61
C LEU A 85 -4.90 -28.72 -14.23
N ILE A 86 -4.59 -27.75 -13.37
CA ILE A 86 -3.55 -26.80 -13.70
C ILE A 86 -2.32 -27.66 -13.97
N THR A 87 -1.92 -27.79 -15.24
CA THR A 87 -0.66 -28.44 -15.59
C THR A 87 0.43 -27.60 -14.97
N ALA A 88 0.83 -27.95 -13.75
CA ALA A 88 1.86 -27.25 -13.01
C ALA A 88 3.17 -27.52 -13.76
N THR A 89 3.52 -26.59 -14.66
CA THR A 89 4.84 -26.55 -15.26
C THR A 89 5.84 -26.46 -14.12
N THR A 90 6.91 -27.24 -14.16
CA THR A 90 7.95 -27.18 -13.12
C THR A 90 8.50 -25.76 -13.04
N ALA A 91 8.70 -25.25 -11.82
CA ALA A 91 9.33 -23.96 -11.63
C ALA A 91 10.70 -23.94 -12.35
N PRO A 92 11.07 -22.82 -13.00
CA PRO A 92 12.37 -22.70 -13.66
C PRO A 92 13.51 -22.97 -12.67
N GLU A 93 14.61 -23.50 -13.19
CA GLU A 93 15.84 -23.67 -12.43
C GLU A 93 16.34 -22.28 -11.98
N SER A 94 16.58 -22.12 -10.69
CA SER A 94 16.91 -20.81 -10.11
C SER A 94 18.42 -20.59 -10.24
N THR A 95 18.79 -19.59 -11.02
CA THR A 95 20.18 -19.10 -11.18
C THR A 95 20.45 -17.86 -10.32
N GLU A 96 19.47 -17.44 -9.54
CA GLU A 96 19.47 -16.21 -8.74
C GLU A 96 20.11 -16.46 -7.36
N HIS A 97 20.79 -15.44 -6.83
CA HIS A 97 21.34 -15.50 -5.48
C HIS A 97 20.25 -15.17 -4.46
N TYR A 98 20.15 -15.97 -3.40
CA TYR A 98 19.18 -15.73 -2.35
C TYR A 98 19.66 -14.68 -1.34
N LEU A 99 18.70 -13.95 -0.77
CA LEU A 99 18.94 -13.13 0.40
C LEU A 99 19.39 -14.01 1.56
N ALA A 100 20.42 -13.54 2.27
CA ALA A 100 20.96 -14.27 3.41
C ALA A 100 19.93 -14.36 4.54
N ASP A 101 20.01 -15.42 5.34
CA ASP A 101 19.04 -15.73 6.39
C ASP A 101 18.88 -14.59 7.42
N ASN A 102 19.96 -13.89 7.76
CA ASN A 102 19.91 -12.74 8.66
C ASN A 102 19.05 -11.58 8.11
N ILE A 103 18.99 -11.40 6.78
CA ILE A 103 18.14 -10.41 6.12
C ILE A 103 16.67 -10.83 6.19
N MET A 104 16.40 -12.12 6.04
CA MET A 104 15.05 -12.68 6.15
C MET A 104 14.56 -12.69 7.60
N GLN A 105 15.44 -12.94 8.58
CA GLN A 105 15.11 -12.77 10.00
C GLN A 105 14.70 -11.34 10.32
N LEU A 106 15.38 -10.34 9.73
CA LEU A 106 15.00 -8.94 9.89
C LEU A 106 13.61 -8.66 9.28
N PHE A 107 13.32 -9.19 8.10
CA PHE A 107 11.99 -9.09 7.48
C PHE A 107 10.89 -9.62 8.40
N ARG A 108 11.04 -10.85 8.93
CA ARG A 108 10.07 -11.46 9.84
C ARG A 108 9.89 -10.65 11.13
N ARG A 109 10.97 -10.07 11.68
CA ARG A 109 10.89 -9.17 12.84
C ARG A 109 10.16 -7.87 12.53
N ILE A 110 10.38 -7.31 11.34
CA ILE A 110 9.67 -6.10 10.90
C ILE A 110 8.17 -6.38 10.81
N LEU A 111 7.76 -7.53 10.25
CA LEU A 111 6.34 -7.91 10.16
C LEU A 111 5.64 -8.00 11.53
N ALA A 112 6.38 -8.32 12.60
CA ALA A 112 5.84 -8.38 13.96
C ALA A 112 5.62 -7.00 14.61
N LEU A 113 6.06 -5.90 13.97
CA LEU A 113 5.89 -4.55 14.50
C LEU A 113 4.46 -4.03 14.29
N SER A 114 3.98 -3.18 15.18
CA SER A 114 2.64 -2.56 15.06
C SER A 114 2.49 -1.63 13.84
N LYS A 115 3.60 -1.06 13.34
CA LYS A 115 3.64 -0.15 12.18
C LYS A 115 4.82 -0.50 11.26
N PRO A 116 4.74 -1.58 10.46
CA PRO A 116 5.88 -2.12 9.73
C PRO A 116 6.19 -1.37 8.42
N GLN A 117 5.24 -0.59 7.90
CA GLN A 117 5.23 0.00 6.55
C GLN A 117 6.56 0.65 6.11
N HIS A 118 7.08 1.56 6.95
CA HIS A 118 8.30 2.30 6.64
C HIS A 118 9.53 1.40 6.62
N PHE A 119 9.64 0.49 7.59
CA PHE A 119 10.75 -0.45 7.68
C PHE A 119 10.72 -1.50 6.58
N LEU A 120 9.53 -1.96 6.18
CA LEU A 120 9.35 -2.86 5.04
C LEU A 120 9.83 -2.22 3.73
N ARG A 121 9.52 -0.94 3.52
CA ARG A 121 10.02 -0.18 2.36
C ARG A 121 11.55 -0.09 2.37
N ILE A 122 12.15 0.23 3.53
CA ILE A 122 13.62 0.31 3.66
C ILE A 122 14.27 -1.05 3.41
N TRP A 123 13.74 -2.11 4.03
CA TRP A 123 14.22 -3.47 3.86
C TRP A 123 14.15 -3.91 2.39
N ALA A 124 13.03 -3.63 1.72
CA ALA A 124 12.84 -4.00 0.32
C ALA A 124 13.78 -3.23 -0.61
N ALA A 125 13.93 -1.91 -0.40
CA ALA A 125 14.87 -1.09 -1.16
C ALA A 125 16.33 -1.55 -0.97
N TYR A 126 16.72 -1.87 0.26
CA TYR A 126 18.06 -2.38 0.56
C TYR A 126 18.32 -3.75 -0.07
N SER A 127 17.31 -4.63 -0.06
CA SER A 127 17.41 -5.97 -0.64
C SER A 127 17.51 -5.91 -2.17
N GLN A 128 16.78 -4.99 -2.82
CA GLN A 128 16.84 -4.75 -4.26
C GLN A 128 18.25 -4.33 -4.72
N GLN A 129 18.95 -3.47 -3.96
CA GLN A 129 20.31 -3.03 -4.29
C GLN A 129 21.31 -4.19 -4.38
N ARG A 130 21.05 -5.31 -3.72
CA ARG A 130 21.91 -6.50 -3.75
C ARG A 130 21.60 -7.44 -4.92
N GLN A 131 20.55 -7.20 -5.70
CA GLN A 131 20.11 -8.06 -6.80
C GLN A 131 19.91 -9.54 -6.36
N HIS A 132 19.51 -9.73 -5.10
CA HIS A 132 19.22 -11.04 -4.53
C HIS A 132 17.71 -11.19 -4.35
N VAL A 133 17.24 -12.43 -4.47
CA VAL A 133 15.81 -12.78 -4.39
C VAL A 133 15.49 -13.43 -3.06
N VAL A 134 14.22 -13.38 -2.65
CA VAL A 134 13.74 -14.05 -1.44
C VAL A 134 13.85 -15.57 -1.61
N PRO A 135 14.39 -16.30 -0.61
CA PRO A 135 14.52 -17.74 -0.68
C PRO A 135 13.14 -18.44 -0.80
N PRO A 136 13.07 -19.63 -1.41
CA PRO A 136 11.81 -20.32 -1.66
C PRO A 136 10.95 -20.57 -0.42
N SER A 137 11.58 -20.77 0.75
CA SER A 137 10.91 -20.96 2.04
C SER A 137 10.08 -19.76 2.49
N ASP A 138 10.39 -18.56 1.99
CA ASP A 138 9.84 -17.29 2.44
C ASP A 138 9.00 -16.58 1.37
N LEU A 139 8.84 -17.19 0.19
CA LEU A 139 8.09 -16.60 -0.92
C LEU A 139 6.61 -16.38 -0.56
N LEU A 140 6.00 -17.32 0.17
CA LEU A 140 4.61 -17.20 0.61
C LEU A 140 4.45 -16.05 1.60
N ASP A 141 5.34 -15.95 2.59
CA ASP A 141 5.34 -14.87 3.58
C ASP A 141 5.49 -13.51 2.90
N LEU A 142 6.35 -13.40 1.87
CA LEU A 142 6.50 -12.17 1.09
C LEU A 142 5.22 -11.82 0.33
N LEU A 143 4.61 -12.79 -0.36
CA LEU A 143 3.38 -12.57 -1.13
C LEU A 143 2.21 -12.16 -0.24
N ASP A 144 2.04 -12.80 0.92
CA ASP A 144 0.99 -12.44 1.87
C ASP A 144 1.26 -11.09 2.53
N ALA A 145 2.52 -10.78 2.87
CA ALA A 145 2.89 -9.44 3.34
C ALA A 145 2.62 -8.35 2.28
N ALA A 146 2.83 -8.64 1.00
CA ALA A 146 2.57 -7.68 -0.08
C ALA A 146 1.07 -7.42 -0.33
N LYS A 147 0.18 -8.32 0.11
CA LYS A 147 -1.27 -8.07 0.14
C LYS A 147 -1.62 -6.98 1.13
N THR A 148 -1.08 -7.06 2.35
CA THR A 148 -1.39 -6.17 3.47
C THR A 148 -0.57 -4.88 3.45
N HIS A 149 0.64 -4.90 2.90
CA HIS A 149 1.58 -3.79 2.94
C HIS A 149 1.95 -3.33 1.52
N GLU A 150 1.22 -2.33 1.02
CA GLU A 150 1.40 -1.80 -0.34
C GLU A 150 2.82 -1.28 -0.62
N SER A 151 3.55 -0.88 0.43
CA SER A 151 4.92 -0.40 0.33
C SER A 151 5.93 -1.44 -0.18
N LEU A 152 5.61 -2.73 -0.13
CA LEU A 152 6.44 -3.81 -0.66
C LEU A 152 6.26 -4.00 -2.17
N ARG A 153 5.08 -3.68 -2.70
CA ARG A 153 4.70 -4.04 -4.06
C ARG A 153 5.66 -3.48 -5.14
N PRO A 154 6.25 -2.27 -5.01
CA PRO A 154 7.19 -1.75 -6.00
C PRO A 154 8.47 -2.57 -6.18
N TYR A 155 8.82 -3.36 -5.17
CA TYR A 155 10.03 -4.19 -5.14
C TYR A 155 9.72 -5.66 -5.40
N LEU A 156 8.43 -6.02 -5.48
CA LEU A 156 7.98 -7.40 -5.43
C LEU A 156 8.49 -8.21 -6.62
N HIS A 157 8.50 -7.63 -7.81
CA HIS A 157 9.03 -8.29 -9.01
C HIS A 157 10.48 -8.76 -8.82
N ASP A 158 11.35 -7.87 -8.34
CA ASP A 158 12.78 -8.15 -8.17
C ASP A 158 13.05 -9.08 -6.98
N LEU A 159 12.24 -8.98 -5.92
CA LEU A 159 12.36 -9.84 -4.74
C LEU A 159 11.85 -11.26 -4.98
N LEU A 160 10.87 -11.46 -5.86
CA LEU A 160 10.30 -12.78 -6.14
C LEU A 160 11.24 -13.68 -6.94
N GLY A 161 12.03 -13.10 -7.83
CA GLY A 161 12.80 -13.87 -8.81
C GLY A 161 11.94 -14.78 -9.68
N SER A 162 12.61 -15.64 -10.43
CA SER A 162 11.99 -16.51 -11.44
C SER A 162 11.01 -17.50 -10.82
N ARG A 163 11.31 -18.01 -9.62
CA ARG A 163 10.45 -18.97 -8.90
C ARG A 163 9.22 -18.30 -8.28
N GLY A 164 9.38 -17.12 -7.70
CA GLY A 164 8.24 -16.36 -7.18
C GLY A 164 7.32 -15.86 -8.29
N LEU A 165 7.87 -15.42 -9.42
CA LEU A 165 7.10 -15.03 -10.61
C LEU A 165 6.40 -16.22 -11.28
N TRP A 166 6.97 -17.43 -11.19
CA TRP A 166 6.27 -18.65 -11.56
C TRP A 166 5.10 -18.94 -10.60
N LEU A 167 5.34 -18.87 -9.30
CA LEU A 167 4.34 -19.16 -8.25
C LEU A 167 3.14 -18.23 -8.31
N ILE A 168 3.37 -16.96 -8.66
CA ILE A 168 2.31 -15.95 -8.68
C ILE A 168 1.20 -16.27 -9.69
N LYS A 169 1.51 -17.01 -10.77
CA LYS A 169 0.58 -17.33 -11.85
C LYS A 169 -0.56 -18.26 -11.41
N PHE A 170 -0.42 -18.92 -10.27
CA PHE A 170 -1.40 -19.90 -9.80
C PHE A 170 -2.55 -19.31 -8.98
N ARG A 171 -2.46 -18.03 -8.54
CA ARG A 171 -3.55 -17.36 -7.80
C ARG A 171 -3.76 -15.92 -8.27
N GLU A 172 -5.00 -15.61 -8.65
CA GLU A 172 -5.37 -14.30 -9.20
C GLU A 172 -5.11 -13.14 -8.22
N ASP A 173 -5.38 -13.33 -6.93
CA ASP A 173 -5.12 -12.32 -5.89
C ASP A 173 -3.63 -12.01 -5.74
N TRP A 174 -2.75 -12.96 -6.04
CA TRP A 174 -1.31 -12.69 -6.12
C TRP A 174 -0.91 -12.02 -7.43
N GLN A 175 -1.46 -12.45 -8.57
CA GLN A 175 -1.19 -11.79 -9.87
C GLN A 175 -1.49 -10.29 -9.81
N GLN A 176 -2.57 -9.90 -9.11
CA GLN A 176 -2.98 -8.50 -8.94
C GLN A 176 -1.92 -7.63 -8.22
N LEU A 177 -1.03 -8.25 -7.43
CA LEU A 177 0.06 -7.56 -6.73
C LEU A 177 1.12 -7.02 -7.71
N LEU A 178 1.28 -7.66 -8.88
CA LEU A 178 2.18 -7.22 -9.95
C LEU A 178 1.51 -6.27 -10.95
N THR A 179 0.18 -6.28 -11.09
CA THR A 179 -0.51 -5.28 -11.93
C THR A 179 -0.60 -3.92 -11.25
N THR A 180 -0.60 -3.89 -9.91
CA THR A 180 -0.56 -2.63 -9.15
C THR A 180 0.83 -2.00 -9.16
N THR A 181 1.83 -2.74 -9.65
CA THR A 181 3.23 -2.35 -9.56
C THR A 181 4.03 -2.94 -10.70
N THR A 182 4.43 -2.05 -11.60
CA THR A 182 5.66 -2.19 -12.39
C THR A 182 5.75 -3.30 -13.45
N ALA A 183 4.70 -4.08 -13.73
CA ALA A 183 4.71 -4.98 -14.90
C ALA A 183 4.65 -4.25 -16.27
N THR A 184 4.16 -3.01 -16.31
CA THR A 184 4.18 -2.15 -17.54
C THR A 184 5.38 -1.20 -17.61
N LEU A 185 6.20 -1.11 -16.56
CA LEU A 185 7.25 -0.07 -16.44
C LEU A 185 8.68 -0.58 -16.68
N SER A 186 8.87 -1.91 -16.73
CA SER A 186 10.21 -2.51 -16.84
C SER A 186 10.75 -2.60 -18.29
N THR A 187 9.90 -2.56 -19.32
CA THR A 187 10.38 -2.72 -20.71
C THR A 187 10.51 -1.42 -21.50
N LYS A 188 10.03 -0.27 -21.00
CA LYS A 188 10.28 1.05 -21.59
C LYS A 188 10.25 2.18 -20.55
N VAL A 189 11.31 2.28 -19.76
CA VAL A 189 11.45 3.19 -18.61
C VAL A 189 11.26 4.70 -18.95
N LEU A 190 11.32 5.07 -20.24
CA LEU A 190 11.05 6.42 -20.74
C LEU A 190 10.22 6.40 -22.05
N ASP A 191 9.22 5.54 -22.17
CA ASP A 191 8.26 5.66 -23.28
C ASP A 191 7.46 6.97 -23.13
N LYS A 192 7.48 7.82 -24.16
CA LYS A 192 6.71 9.06 -24.17
C LYS A 192 5.21 8.81 -24.04
N ALA A 193 4.72 7.66 -24.50
CA ALA A 193 3.30 7.28 -24.34
C ALA A 193 2.89 7.23 -22.86
N VAL A 194 3.79 6.80 -21.96
CA VAL A 194 3.53 6.79 -20.51
C VAL A 194 3.36 8.21 -19.96
N TRP A 195 4.09 9.19 -20.50
CA TRP A 195 3.95 10.57 -20.10
C TRP A 195 2.67 11.23 -20.63
N GLU A 196 2.30 10.91 -21.87
CA GLU A 196 1.19 11.55 -22.58
C GLU A 196 -0.17 10.95 -22.20
N GLU A 197 -0.26 9.63 -22.07
CA GLU A 197 -1.52 8.89 -21.89
C GLU A 197 -1.63 8.16 -20.54
N GLY A 198 -0.52 8.12 -19.79
CA GLY A 198 -0.44 7.37 -18.53
C GLY A 198 -1.25 8.00 -17.39
N THR A 199 -1.62 7.14 -16.43
CA THR A 199 -2.21 7.56 -15.16
C THR A 199 -1.26 8.46 -14.38
N LEU A 200 -1.79 9.21 -13.40
CA LEU A 200 -0.97 10.08 -12.54
C LEU A 200 0.17 9.33 -11.83
N GLY A 201 -0.05 8.07 -11.43
CA GLY A 201 0.98 7.24 -10.81
C GLY A 201 2.10 6.86 -11.79
N GLU A 202 1.73 6.50 -13.01
CA GLU A 202 2.68 6.15 -14.08
C GLU A 202 3.48 7.38 -14.53
N ARG A 203 2.83 8.53 -14.70
CA ARG A 203 3.50 9.80 -15.02
C ARG A 203 4.45 10.25 -13.91
N TYR A 204 4.06 10.06 -12.65
CA TYR A 204 4.94 10.32 -11.51
C TYR A 204 6.19 9.44 -11.55
N TYR A 205 6.00 8.13 -11.76
CA TYR A 205 7.13 7.20 -11.88
C TYR A 205 8.02 7.54 -13.08
N TYR A 206 7.44 7.84 -14.24
CA TYR A 206 8.17 8.29 -15.43
C TYR A 206 9.03 9.52 -15.11
N LEU A 207 8.49 10.54 -14.42
CA LEU A 207 9.28 11.70 -14.01
C LEU A 207 10.41 11.32 -13.04
N GLN A 208 10.19 10.39 -12.11
CA GLN A 208 11.25 9.94 -11.21
C GLN A 208 12.42 9.30 -11.98
N GLN A 209 12.12 8.52 -13.01
CA GLN A 209 13.14 7.91 -13.87
C GLN A 209 13.84 8.97 -14.74
N LEU A 210 13.07 9.89 -15.32
CA LEU A 210 13.61 10.98 -16.11
C LEU A 210 14.49 11.92 -15.27
N ARG A 211 14.14 12.16 -14.00
CA ARG A 211 14.98 12.93 -13.06
C ARG A 211 16.32 12.26 -12.77
N ASN A 212 16.39 10.93 -12.77
CA ASN A 212 17.66 10.22 -12.61
C ASN A 212 18.60 10.40 -13.81
N GLN A 213 18.05 10.50 -15.02
CA GLN A 213 18.84 10.53 -16.27
C GLN A 213 19.04 11.94 -16.83
N GLN A 214 17.97 12.73 -16.90
CA GLN A 214 17.91 14.06 -17.51
C GLN A 214 17.11 15.03 -16.61
N PRO A 215 17.70 15.48 -15.47
CA PRO A 215 17.05 16.36 -14.49
C PRO A 215 16.39 17.61 -15.09
N ALA A 216 17.06 18.26 -16.05
CA ALA A 216 16.57 19.46 -16.73
C ALA A 216 15.33 19.16 -17.60
N GLN A 217 15.39 18.09 -18.40
CA GLN A 217 14.26 17.69 -19.25
C GLN A 217 13.03 17.34 -18.43
N ALA A 218 13.18 16.65 -17.29
CA ALA A 218 12.07 16.34 -16.39
C ALA A 218 11.40 17.61 -15.85
N ARG A 219 12.21 18.62 -15.45
CA ARG A 219 11.69 19.92 -15.00
C ARG A 219 10.94 20.63 -16.12
N GLU A 220 11.50 20.70 -17.32
CA GLU A 220 10.88 21.35 -18.48
C GLU A 220 9.54 20.68 -18.84
N GLN A 221 9.50 19.34 -18.85
CA GLN A 221 8.26 18.59 -19.11
C GLN A 221 7.19 18.88 -18.06
N LEU A 222 7.56 18.91 -16.77
CA LEU A 222 6.63 19.23 -15.70
C LEU A 222 6.12 20.68 -15.81
N GLN A 223 7.00 21.63 -16.13
CA GLN A 223 6.64 23.04 -16.32
C GLN A 223 5.63 23.24 -17.44
N ALA A 224 5.80 22.54 -18.57
CA ALA A 224 4.94 22.68 -19.74
C ALA A 224 3.46 22.35 -19.45
N ILE A 225 3.21 21.35 -18.60
CA ILE A 225 1.86 20.89 -18.24
C ILE A 225 1.32 21.51 -16.94
N TRP A 226 2.15 22.28 -16.23
CA TRP A 226 1.87 22.72 -14.87
C TRP A 226 0.52 23.44 -14.68
N ARG A 227 0.11 24.27 -15.64
CA ARG A 227 -1.16 25.02 -15.54
C ARG A 227 -2.41 24.19 -15.85
N GLN A 228 -2.24 23.02 -16.49
CA GLN A 228 -3.33 22.14 -16.92
C GLN A 228 -3.67 21.11 -15.85
N GLU A 229 -2.71 20.80 -14.97
CA GLU A 229 -2.88 19.80 -13.92
C GLU A 229 -3.69 20.30 -12.73
N ASN A 230 -4.48 19.40 -12.14
CA ASN A 230 -5.21 19.68 -10.91
C ASN A 230 -4.26 19.71 -9.68
N ALA A 231 -4.76 20.19 -8.54
CA ALA A 231 -3.94 20.36 -7.33
C ALA A 231 -3.28 19.07 -6.82
N LYS A 232 -3.98 17.92 -6.90
CA LYS A 232 -3.44 16.62 -6.48
C LYS A 232 -2.29 16.19 -7.39
N ALA A 233 -2.50 16.29 -8.70
CA ALA A 233 -1.51 15.94 -9.70
C ALA A 233 -0.25 16.81 -9.58
N ARG A 234 -0.40 18.13 -9.44
CA ARG A 234 0.73 19.06 -9.26
C ARG A 234 1.56 18.73 -8.02
N ALA A 235 0.94 18.48 -6.88
CA ALA A 235 1.66 18.11 -5.67
C ALA A 235 2.40 16.77 -5.82
N GLN A 236 1.76 15.77 -6.43
CA GLN A 236 2.38 14.46 -6.65
C GLN A 236 3.55 14.55 -7.65
N LEU A 237 3.37 15.19 -8.80
CA LEU A 237 4.40 15.31 -9.83
C LEU A 237 5.57 16.19 -9.38
N LEU A 238 5.32 17.29 -8.65
CA LEU A 238 6.37 18.14 -8.08
C LEU A 238 7.29 17.37 -7.12
N ASN A 239 6.76 16.37 -6.43
CA ASN A 239 7.54 15.56 -5.50
C ASN A 239 8.67 14.76 -6.20
N ALA A 240 8.57 14.55 -7.51
CA ALA A 240 9.63 13.89 -8.28
C ALA A 240 10.93 14.71 -8.29
N LEU A 241 10.86 16.04 -8.08
CA LEU A 241 12.05 16.91 -8.06
C LEU A 241 13.00 16.62 -6.89
N GLN A 242 12.57 15.89 -5.85
CA GLN A 242 13.48 15.42 -4.77
C GLN A 242 14.68 14.64 -5.32
N ILE A 243 14.49 13.91 -6.42
CA ILE A 243 15.55 13.15 -7.07
C ILE A 243 16.43 14.13 -7.86
N ASN A 244 17.73 14.15 -7.58
CA ASN A 244 18.71 15.05 -8.21
C ASN A 244 18.30 16.54 -8.14
N LEU A 245 17.74 16.96 -7.00
CA LEU A 245 17.40 18.34 -6.72
C LEU A 245 18.63 19.25 -6.82
N SER A 246 18.50 20.37 -7.53
CA SER A 246 19.61 21.31 -7.75
C SER A 246 19.11 22.76 -7.84
N LEU A 247 20.03 23.73 -7.81
CA LEU A 247 19.69 25.16 -7.97
C LEU A 247 19.02 25.48 -9.31
N ASP A 248 19.21 24.66 -10.36
CA ASP A 248 18.51 24.84 -11.63
C ASP A 248 16.98 24.66 -11.50
N ASP A 249 16.52 24.00 -10.43
CA ASP A 249 15.10 23.80 -10.13
C ASP A 249 14.49 25.01 -9.39
N GLU A 250 15.32 25.92 -8.87
CA GLU A 250 14.91 27.00 -7.97
C GLU A 250 13.85 27.91 -8.59
N ALA A 251 14.06 28.39 -9.82
CA ALA A 251 13.15 29.32 -10.47
C ALA A 251 11.74 28.72 -10.61
N PHE A 252 11.65 27.41 -10.85
CA PHE A 252 10.38 26.72 -10.90
C PHE A 252 9.73 26.63 -9.53
N LEU A 253 10.48 26.19 -8.52
CA LEU A 253 9.98 26.01 -7.16
C LEU A 253 9.53 27.35 -6.54
N GLU A 254 10.23 28.45 -6.83
CA GLU A 254 9.82 29.81 -6.46
C GLU A 254 8.45 30.15 -7.06
N SER A 255 8.20 29.81 -8.33
CA SER A 255 6.88 30.01 -8.94
C SER A 255 5.78 29.15 -8.29
N CYS A 256 6.14 27.98 -7.74
CA CYS A 256 5.22 27.10 -7.03
C CYS A 256 4.82 27.66 -5.64
N LEU A 257 5.56 28.62 -5.07
CA LEU A 257 5.16 29.31 -3.83
C LEU A 257 3.89 30.15 -4.01
N ASP A 258 3.58 30.54 -5.24
CA ASP A 258 2.42 31.34 -5.61
C ASP A 258 1.22 30.46 -6.03
N ASP A 259 1.32 29.13 -5.84
CA ASP A 259 0.25 28.19 -6.17
C ASP A 259 -0.99 28.35 -5.25
N ARG A 260 -2.18 28.11 -5.81
CA ARG A 260 -3.44 28.14 -5.06
C ARG A 260 -3.52 27.01 -4.02
N ALA A 261 -2.93 25.86 -4.29
CA ALA A 261 -2.99 24.68 -3.43
C ALA A 261 -1.97 24.75 -2.28
N LYS A 262 -2.43 24.61 -1.04
CA LYS A 262 -1.55 24.59 0.16
C LYS A 262 -0.52 23.45 0.10
N SER A 263 -0.90 22.28 -0.41
CA SER A 263 -0.01 21.12 -0.57
C SER A 263 1.17 21.40 -1.50
N VAL A 264 0.92 22.09 -2.63
CA VAL A 264 1.96 22.47 -3.59
C VAL A 264 2.92 23.48 -2.97
N LYS A 265 2.40 24.54 -2.35
CA LYS A 265 3.22 25.56 -1.67
C LYS A 265 4.09 24.97 -0.57
N SER A 266 3.52 24.09 0.26
CA SER A 266 4.27 23.42 1.33
C SER A 266 5.41 22.58 0.77
N LEU A 267 5.16 21.80 -0.28
CA LEU A 267 6.18 20.97 -0.90
C LEU A 267 7.27 21.81 -1.57
N ALA A 268 6.91 22.90 -2.25
CA ALA A 268 7.88 23.82 -2.85
C ALA A 268 8.84 24.41 -1.81
N ARG A 269 8.35 24.84 -0.64
CA ARG A 269 9.18 25.32 0.48
C ARG A 269 10.12 24.24 1.01
N GLN A 270 9.63 23.01 1.17
CA GLN A 270 10.44 21.88 1.62
C GLN A 270 11.56 21.53 0.64
N LEU A 271 11.32 21.67 -0.66
CA LEU A 271 12.34 21.46 -1.68
C LEU A 271 13.33 22.62 -1.72
N LEU A 272 12.86 23.87 -1.68
CA LEU A 272 13.72 25.05 -1.63
C LEU A 272 14.61 25.07 -0.38
N ALA A 273 14.11 24.63 0.77
CA ALA A 273 14.88 24.53 2.01
C ALA A 273 16.00 23.48 1.96
N GLN A 274 15.97 22.52 1.02
CA GLN A 274 17.05 21.57 0.80
C GLN A 274 18.17 22.14 -0.08
N LEU A 275 17.98 23.34 -0.63
CA LEU A 275 18.95 24.05 -1.46
C LEU A 275 19.56 25.18 -0.63
N ASP A 276 20.67 24.89 0.06
CA ASP A 276 21.35 25.80 1.00
C ASP A 276 21.61 27.20 0.40
N GLU A 277 21.92 27.26 -0.89
CA GLU A 277 22.24 28.49 -1.60
C GLU A 277 21.04 29.19 -2.26
N SER A 278 19.83 28.64 -2.10
CA SER A 278 18.62 29.23 -2.68
C SER A 278 18.33 30.62 -2.11
N ALA A 279 17.78 31.49 -2.94
CA ALA A 279 17.17 32.76 -2.57
C ALA A 279 16.14 32.57 -1.45
N PHE A 280 15.41 31.45 -1.42
CA PHE A 280 14.51 31.12 -0.32
C PHE A 280 15.26 31.01 1.01
N VAL A 281 16.26 30.13 1.11
CA VAL A 281 17.08 29.96 2.33
C VAL A 281 17.77 31.27 2.71
N LYS A 282 18.31 32.01 1.73
CA LYS A 282 18.92 33.34 1.95
C LYS A 282 17.95 34.35 2.55
N ARG A 283 16.69 34.41 2.09
CA ARG A 283 15.66 35.26 2.69
C ARG A 283 15.38 34.85 4.14
N GLN A 284 15.32 33.55 4.42
CA GLN A 284 15.10 33.05 5.77
C GLN A 284 16.27 33.39 6.71
N GLN A 285 17.51 33.19 6.27
CA GLN A 285 18.72 33.62 7.00
C GLN A 285 18.74 35.13 7.27
N GLN A 286 18.36 35.94 6.29
CA GLN A 286 18.27 37.41 6.45
C GLN A 286 17.21 37.80 7.48
N ARG A 287 16.04 37.15 7.49
CA ARG A 287 15.02 37.35 8.53
C ARG A 287 15.55 36.97 9.91
N LEU A 288 16.17 35.79 10.04
CA LEU A 288 16.73 35.31 11.30
C LEU A 288 17.83 36.23 11.83
N THR A 289 18.68 36.78 10.97
CA THR A 289 19.72 37.75 11.36
C THR A 289 19.13 39.03 11.94
N ARG A 290 17.93 39.44 11.50
CA ARG A 290 17.22 40.59 12.08
C ARG A 290 16.52 40.24 13.38
N TRP A 291 16.07 39.00 13.53
CA TRP A 291 15.30 38.55 14.70
C TRP A 291 16.18 38.10 15.87
N LEU A 292 17.41 37.66 15.59
CA LEU A 292 18.35 37.10 16.55
C LEU A 292 19.60 37.97 16.61
N THR A 293 19.84 38.60 17.76
CA THR A 293 21.06 39.36 18.03
C THR A 293 21.90 38.64 19.07
N LEU A 294 23.19 38.51 18.83
CA LEU A 294 24.15 38.01 19.83
C LEU A 294 24.69 39.20 20.61
N GLU A 295 24.30 39.31 21.87
CA GLU A 295 24.89 40.27 22.79
C GLU A 295 26.00 39.60 23.59
N PHE A 296 27.15 40.25 23.68
CA PHE A 296 28.29 39.78 24.46
C PHE A 296 28.36 40.57 25.76
N GLU A 297 28.46 39.87 26.90
CA GLU A 297 28.71 40.54 28.17
C GLU A 297 30.12 41.15 28.16
N GLU A 298 30.20 42.48 28.23
CA GLU A 298 31.46 43.16 28.53
C GLU A 298 31.84 42.90 29.99
N LYS A 299 32.93 42.16 30.23
CA LYS A 299 33.50 42.00 31.57
C LYS A 299 34.56 43.09 31.77
N PRO A 300 34.39 44.03 32.71
CA PRO A 300 35.31 45.16 32.84
C PRO A 300 36.73 44.80 33.30
N ASN A 301 37.00 43.60 33.84
CA ASN A 301 38.35 43.32 34.39
C ASN A 301 38.67 41.84 34.71
N THR A 302 38.63 40.90 33.76
CA THR A 302 39.07 39.49 34.03
C THR A 302 39.82 38.83 32.87
N ARG A 303 40.91 38.11 33.20
CA ARG A 303 41.77 37.31 32.28
C ARG A 303 41.10 36.03 31.73
N SER A 304 39.77 35.94 31.73
CA SER A 304 39.04 34.76 31.22
C SER A 304 38.94 34.82 29.71
N LYS A 305 39.40 33.77 29.00
CA LYS A 305 39.37 33.69 27.52
C LYS A 305 37.98 33.46 26.93
N THR A 306 36.97 33.12 27.74
CA THR A 306 35.59 32.88 27.31
C THR A 306 34.70 34.08 27.60
N ARG A 307 34.24 34.75 26.53
CA ARG A 307 33.18 35.76 26.56
C ARG A 307 31.84 35.05 26.74
N LYS A 308 31.06 35.46 27.74
CA LYS A 308 29.66 35.04 27.84
C LYS A 308 28.86 35.80 26.78
N PHE A 309 27.98 35.11 26.09
CA PHE A 309 27.05 35.72 25.15
C PHE A 309 25.62 35.31 25.50
N GLN A 310 24.65 36.16 25.18
CA GLN A 310 23.23 35.87 25.22
C GLN A 310 22.63 36.07 23.84
N ILE A 311 21.69 35.19 23.46
CA ILE A 311 20.89 35.36 22.25
C ILE A 311 19.68 36.20 22.65
N VAL A 312 19.62 37.42 22.14
CA VAL A 312 18.46 38.29 22.28
C VAL A 312 17.56 38.08 21.07
N VAL A 313 16.30 37.76 21.34
CA VAL A 313 15.30 37.53 20.31
C VAL A 313 14.40 38.77 20.20
N ASP A 314 14.71 39.67 19.27
CA ASP A 314 13.81 40.78 18.90
C ASP A 314 12.95 40.35 17.71
N LEU A 315 11.79 39.78 18.03
CA LEU A 315 10.80 39.38 17.05
C LEU A 315 10.02 40.63 16.59
N SER A 316 10.71 41.51 15.88
CA SER A 316 10.16 42.60 15.07
C SER A 316 9.43 42.06 13.82
N ILE A 317 8.80 40.88 13.93
CA ILE A 317 7.99 40.22 12.89
C ILE A 317 6.89 41.16 12.37
N GLU A 318 6.39 42.06 13.20
CA GLU A 318 5.38 43.07 12.84
C GLU A 318 5.89 44.12 11.84
N LYS A 319 7.21 44.25 11.66
CA LYS A 319 7.83 45.14 10.67
C LYS A 319 8.12 44.43 9.33
N GLU A 320 7.96 43.11 9.27
CA GLU A 320 8.16 42.32 8.05
C GLU A 320 6.88 42.32 7.21
N ASP A 321 7.03 42.27 5.89
CA ASP A 321 5.88 42.20 4.98
C ASP A 321 5.10 40.89 5.17
N ALA A 322 3.84 41.02 5.57
CA ALA A 322 2.96 39.88 5.86
C ALA A 322 2.70 38.99 4.63
N ALA A 323 2.66 39.59 3.43
CA ALA A 323 2.48 38.82 2.19
C ALA A 323 3.71 37.95 1.91
N SER A 324 4.91 38.54 2.06
CA SER A 324 6.19 37.83 1.95
C SER A 324 6.32 36.69 2.98
N LEU A 325 5.95 36.92 4.24
CA LEU A 325 5.97 35.88 5.28
C LEU A 325 5.04 34.71 4.93
N LEU A 326 3.81 34.99 4.52
CA LEU A 326 2.84 33.96 4.13
C LEU A 326 3.28 33.18 2.89
N ARG A 327 3.91 33.85 1.92
CA ARG A 327 4.49 33.22 0.72
C ARG A 327 5.58 32.21 1.09
N ASP A 328 6.46 32.56 2.02
CA ASP A 328 7.53 31.69 2.52
C ASP A 328 7.04 30.69 3.60
N GLY A 329 5.75 30.74 3.98
CA GLY A 329 5.11 29.75 4.86
C GLY A 329 5.24 30.03 6.35
N ILE A 330 5.55 31.27 6.69
CA ILE A 330 5.51 31.78 8.06
C ILE A 330 4.08 32.30 8.31
N GLU A 331 3.29 31.54 9.06
CA GLU A 331 1.90 31.85 9.39
C GLU A 331 1.79 32.44 10.82
N HIS A 332 1.02 33.52 11.00
CA HIS A 332 0.86 34.19 12.31
C HIS A 332 -0.09 33.50 13.29
N THR A 333 -0.45 32.24 13.03
CA THR A 333 -1.40 31.48 13.84
C THR A 333 -0.67 30.75 14.97
N ALA A 334 -1.08 31.04 16.21
CA ALA A 334 -0.59 30.35 17.40
C ALA A 334 -1.03 28.88 17.37
N HIS A 335 -0.12 27.98 17.01
CA HIS A 335 -0.32 26.55 17.18
C HIS A 335 0.45 26.11 18.44
N SER A 336 -0.12 25.19 19.24
CA SER A 336 0.56 24.56 20.39
C SER A 336 0.86 25.46 21.61
N GLY A 337 0.02 26.45 21.94
CA GLY A 337 0.19 27.27 23.15
C GLY A 337 1.40 28.22 23.13
N LYS A 338 2.09 28.34 21.99
CA LYS A 338 3.18 29.29 21.74
C LYS A 338 2.61 30.61 21.23
N GLY A 339 3.18 31.74 21.66
CA GLY A 339 2.82 33.06 21.14
C GLY A 339 3.15 33.20 19.65
N ARG A 340 2.42 34.07 18.92
CA ARG A 340 2.57 34.26 17.45
C ARG A 340 4.00 34.47 16.99
N LYS A 341 4.78 35.22 17.76
CA LYS A 341 6.18 35.53 17.46
C LYS A 341 7.08 34.28 17.52
N ALA A 342 6.91 33.45 18.55
CA ALA A 342 7.67 32.21 18.72
C ALA A 342 7.34 31.17 17.64
N ALA A 343 6.07 31.06 17.23
CA ALA A 343 5.66 30.18 16.13
C ALA A 343 6.30 30.59 14.79
N GLY A 344 6.38 31.90 14.50
CA GLY A 344 7.03 32.41 13.30
C GLY A 344 8.55 32.16 13.28
N LEU A 345 9.22 32.32 14.44
CA LEU A 345 10.64 32.00 14.58
C LEU A 345 10.92 30.52 14.33
N GLU A 346 10.13 29.62 14.92
CA GLU A 346 10.25 28.18 14.72
C GLU A 346 10.08 27.79 13.25
N GLN A 347 9.10 28.37 12.57
CA GLN A 347 8.90 28.15 11.13
C GLN A 347 10.09 28.64 10.30
N ALA A 348 10.62 29.83 10.59
CA ALA A 348 11.79 30.34 9.86
C ALA A 348 13.04 29.48 10.10
N LEU A 349 13.27 29.03 11.33
CA LEU A 349 14.37 28.12 11.69
C LEU A 349 14.21 26.73 11.07
N SER A 350 13.00 26.30 10.73
CA SER A 350 12.81 24.99 10.07
C SER A 350 13.26 24.95 8.61
N TYR A 351 13.60 26.11 8.04
CA TYR A 351 13.97 26.29 6.64
C TYR A 351 15.43 26.73 6.43
N VAL A 352 16.24 26.77 7.50
CA VAL A 352 17.67 27.14 7.51
C VAL A 352 18.39 26.13 8.38
#